data_AF-A0A820NDG7-F1
#
_entry.id   AF-A0A820NDG7-F1
#
_cell.length_a   1.000
_cell.length_b   1.000
_cell.length_c   1.000
_cell.angle_alpha   90.00
_cell.angle_beta   90.00
_cell.angle_gamma   90.00
#
_symmetry.space_group_name_H-M   'P 1'
#
loop_
_entity.id
_entity.type
_entity.pdbx_description
1 polymer ?
#
loop_
_entity_poly.entity_id
_entity_poly.type
_entity_poly.pdbx_seq_one_letter_code
_entity_poly.pdbx_strand_id
1 'polypeptide(L)'
;DAIRRCVISRKFQPIFVGSALKNKGVQPLLDCVNRYLPNPAEVENVALDELGKDKKTIKLDPTRSFAAPFVGFAFKIEAGGRNTSSTQLTYVRVYQGGVKRGDTVYNIRTLKRTRVSKLVRMHSNKAE
;
A
#
# COMPACT_ATOMS: atom_id res chain seq x y z
N ASP A 1 -10.69 14.81 18.31
CA ASP A 1 -11.35 13.97 17.26
C ASP A 1 -12.07 14.71 16.14
N ALA A 2 -12.64 15.91 16.34
CA ALA A 2 -13.35 16.63 15.28
C ALA A 2 -12.50 16.85 14.01
N ILE A 3 -11.28 17.38 14.14
CA ILE A 3 -10.37 17.63 13.01
C ILE A 3 -10.08 16.34 12.23
N ARG A 4 -9.70 15.24 12.91
CA ARG A 4 -9.41 13.95 12.27
C ARG A 4 -10.61 13.44 11.46
N ARG A 5 -11.82 13.48 12.03
CA ARG A 5 -13.04 13.07 11.30
C ARG A 5 -13.25 13.89 10.03
N CYS A 6 -13.07 15.20 10.11
CA CYS A 6 -13.18 16.08 8.94
C CYS A 6 -12.10 15.78 7.90
N VAL A 7 -10.86 15.50 8.31
CA VAL A 7 -9.75 15.10 7.43
C VAL A 7 -10.05 13.78 6.70
N ILE A 8 -10.46 12.74 7.43
CA ILE A 8 -10.79 11.44 6.83
C ILE A 8 -11.97 11.57 5.86
N SER A 9 -12.97 12.38 6.20
CA SER A 9 -14.10 12.66 5.30
C SER A 9 -13.78 13.62 4.14
N ARG A 10 -12.54 14.11 4.05
CA ARG A 10 -12.06 15.07 3.04
C ARG A 10 -12.83 16.41 3.01
N LYS A 11 -13.38 16.83 4.17
CA LYS A 11 -14.12 18.10 4.33
C LYS A 11 -13.25 19.24 4.86
N PHE A 12 -12.06 18.93 5.35
CA PHE A 12 -11.11 19.88 5.90
C PHE A 12 -9.70 19.42 5.60
N GLN A 13 -8.84 20.34 5.18
CA GLN A 13 -7.43 20.08 4.92
C GLN A 13 -6.58 20.94 5.88
N PRO A 14 -5.98 20.35 6.93
CA PRO A 14 -5.12 21.09 7.84
C PRO A 14 -3.87 21.58 7.09
N ILE A 15 -3.58 22.86 7.23
CA ILE A 15 -2.39 23.50 6.66
C ILE A 15 -1.34 23.59 7.76
N PHE A 16 -0.15 23.07 7.45
CA PHE A 16 1.02 23.16 8.31
C PHE A 16 2.11 23.94 7.57
N VAL A 17 2.97 24.64 8.32
CA VAL A 17 4.07 25.44 7.77
C VAL A 17 5.39 25.03 8.40
N GLY A 18 6.46 25.15 7.63
CA GLY A 18 7.81 24.78 8.05
C GLY A 18 8.82 24.99 6.94
N SER A 19 10.09 24.74 7.24
CA SER A 19 11.17 24.72 6.26
C SER A 19 11.99 23.46 6.48
N ALA A 20 11.77 22.46 5.62
CA ALA A 20 12.51 21.21 5.67
C ALA A 20 14.02 21.45 5.47
N LEU A 21 14.41 22.37 4.57
CA LEU A 21 15.80 22.76 4.34
C LEU A 21 16.49 23.29 5.61
N LYS A 22 15.75 24.02 6.46
CA LYS A 22 16.26 24.55 7.73
C LYS A 22 15.94 23.65 8.93
N ASN A 23 15.47 22.42 8.69
CA ASN A 23 15.06 21.46 9.73
C ASN A 23 13.98 21.99 10.69
N LYS A 24 13.09 22.87 10.23
CA LYS A 24 12.01 23.47 11.04
C LYS A 24 10.66 22.89 10.63
N GLY A 25 9.93 22.31 11.59
CA GLY A 25 8.55 21.83 11.38
C GLY A 25 8.40 20.39 10.91
N VAL A 26 9.51 19.65 10.67
CA VAL A 26 9.46 18.25 10.22
C VAL A 26 8.87 17.33 11.29
N GLN A 27 9.34 17.41 12.54
CA GLN A 27 8.83 16.55 13.62
C GLN A 27 7.34 16.81 13.92
N PRO A 28 6.88 18.06 14.10
CA PRO A 28 5.45 18.34 14.26
C PRO A 28 4.60 17.85 13.07
N LEU A 29 5.14 17.89 11.85
CA LEU A 29 4.44 17.35 10.67
C LEU A 29 4.27 15.83 10.77
N LEU A 30 5.31 15.10 11.23
CA LEU A 30 5.22 13.65 11.44
C LEU A 30 4.22 13.29 12.54
N ASP A 31 4.14 14.07 13.63
CA ASP A 31 3.11 13.90 14.65
C ASP A 31 1.70 14.07 14.06
N CYS A 32 1.54 15.06 13.17
CA CYS A 32 0.28 15.33 12.48
C CYS A 32 -0.12 14.21 11.52
N VAL A 33 0.84 13.54 10.87
CA VAL A 33 0.57 12.35 10.03
C VAL A 33 -0.11 11.28 10.87
N ASN A 34 0.46 10.91 12.02
CA ASN A 34 -0.14 9.90 12.90
C ASN A 34 -1.49 10.36 13.46
N ARG A 35 -1.62 11.64 13.78
CA ARG A 35 -2.84 12.18 14.41
C ARG A 35 -4.01 12.30 13.45
N TYR A 36 -3.77 12.68 12.19
CA TYR A 36 -4.85 13.08 11.27
C TYR A 36 -5.04 12.16 10.07
N LEU A 37 -4.01 11.48 9.57
CA LEU A 37 -4.16 10.60 8.40
C LEU A 37 -4.84 9.28 8.76
N PRO A 38 -5.60 8.70 7.81
CA PRO A 38 -6.26 7.43 8.03
C PRO A 38 -5.25 6.28 8.06
N ASN A 39 -5.57 5.26 8.83
CA ASN A 39 -4.96 3.95 8.71
C ASN A 39 -5.65 3.15 7.58
N PRO A 40 -5.03 2.06 7.08
CA PRO A 40 -5.58 1.29 5.96
C PRO A 40 -6.93 0.60 6.19
N ALA A 41 -7.44 0.54 7.42
CA ALA A 41 -8.75 -0.04 7.74
C ALA A 41 -9.87 1.03 7.79
N GLU A 42 -9.51 2.31 7.90
CA GLU A 42 -10.46 3.43 7.86
C GLU A 42 -10.80 3.87 6.41
N VAL A 43 -10.18 3.24 5.41
CA VAL A 43 -10.43 3.50 3.99
C VAL A 43 -11.09 2.29 3.35
N GLU A 44 -12.23 2.50 2.71
CA GLU A 44 -12.91 1.47 1.93
C GLU A 44 -12.14 1.18 0.64
N ASN A 45 -11.78 -0.08 0.44
CA ASN A 45 -11.15 -0.55 -0.80
C ASN A 45 -12.10 -1.52 -1.49
N VAL A 46 -12.17 -1.42 -2.81
CA VAL A 46 -13.01 -2.28 -3.65
C VAL A 46 -12.18 -2.91 -4.76
N ALA A 47 -12.52 -4.12 -5.15
CA ALA A 47 -12.01 -4.80 -6.33
C ALA A 47 -13.11 -4.94 -7.38
N LEU A 48 -12.70 -5.11 -8.64
CA LEU A 48 -13.60 -5.44 -9.74
C LEU A 48 -13.46 -6.93 -10.06
N ASP A 49 -14.58 -7.63 -10.15
CA ASP A 49 -14.61 -8.97 -10.72
C ASP A 49 -14.57 -8.87 -12.24
N GLU A 50 -13.38 -9.08 -12.82
CA GLU A 50 -13.16 -9.07 -14.27
C GLU A 50 -13.42 -10.44 -14.93
N LEU A 51 -13.55 -11.51 -14.14
CA LEU A 51 -13.72 -12.88 -14.65
C LEU A 51 -15.20 -13.31 -14.70
N GLY A 52 -16.05 -12.69 -13.88
CA GLY A 52 -17.49 -12.87 -13.93
C GLY A 52 -18.15 -12.26 -15.18
N LYS A 53 -19.31 -12.81 -15.58
CA LYS A 53 -20.13 -12.27 -16.69
C LYS A 53 -20.63 -10.84 -16.40
N ASP A 54 -20.82 -10.51 -15.12
CA ASP A 54 -21.22 -9.19 -14.64
C ASP A 54 -20.04 -8.55 -13.91
N LYS A 55 -19.62 -7.36 -14.35
CA LYS A 55 -18.57 -6.56 -13.69
C LYS A 55 -19.06 -6.04 -12.34
N LYS A 56 -18.99 -6.87 -11.31
CA LYS A 56 -19.41 -6.53 -9.95
C LYS A 56 -18.26 -5.93 -9.15
N THR A 57 -18.58 -4.91 -8.37
CA THR A 57 -17.66 -4.32 -7.41
C THR A 57 -17.75 -5.09 -6.10
N ILE A 58 -16.63 -5.61 -5.62
CA ILE A 58 -16.53 -6.40 -4.39
C ILE A 58 -15.79 -5.57 -3.36
N LYS A 59 -16.40 -5.35 -2.20
CA LYS A 59 -15.74 -4.70 -1.06
C LYS A 59 -14.68 -5.64 -0.48
N LEU A 60 -13.46 -5.14 -0.33
CA LEU A 60 -12.35 -5.90 0.21
C LEU A 60 -12.36 -5.85 1.74
N ASP A 61 -12.04 -6.98 2.36
CA ASP A 61 -11.86 -7.09 3.80
C ASP A 61 -10.58 -6.32 4.21
N PRO A 62 -10.70 -5.26 5.04
CA PRO A 62 -9.55 -4.51 5.51
C PRO A 62 -8.73 -5.26 6.58
N THR A 63 -9.25 -6.38 7.10
CA THR A 63 -8.60 -7.18 8.14
C THR A 63 -7.25 -7.68 7.65
N ARG A 64 -6.19 -7.31 8.38
CA ARG A 64 -4.80 -7.64 8.03
C ARG A 64 -4.42 -9.03 8.52
N SER A 65 -5.20 -10.01 8.09
CA SER A 65 -5.05 -11.42 8.45
C SER A 65 -4.85 -12.27 7.19
N PHE A 66 -4.12 -13.38 7.32
CA PHE A 66 -3.99 -14.39 6.26
C PHE A 66 -5.25 -15.26 6.08
N ALA A 67 -6.32 -15.02 6.86
CA ALA A 67 -7.58 -15.74 6.73
C ALA A 67 -8.33 -15.41 5.43
N ALA A 68 -8.25 -14.16 4.97
CA ALA A 68 -8.85 -13.73 3.71
C ALA A 68 -7.87 -13.97 2.53
N PRO A 69 -8.38 -14.22 1.31
CA PRO A 69 -7.51 -14.42 0.14
C PRO A 69 -6.73 -13.15 -0.19
N PHE A 70 -5.50 -13.34 -0.68
CA PHE A 70 -4.61 -12.25 -1.07
C PHE A 70 -5.19 -11.44 -2.24
N VAL A 71 -5.29 -10.13 -2.06
CA VAL A 71 -5.56 -9.17 -3.14
C VAL A 71 -4.56 -8.03 -3.03
N GLY A 72 -3.80 -7.79 -4.11
CA GLY A 72 -2.80 -6.74 -4.15
C GLY A 72 -2.63 -6.14 -5.54
N PHE A 73 -2.02 -4.95 -5.58
CA PHE A 73 -1.79 -4.19 -6.81
C PHE A 73 -0.31 -3.89 -6.98
N ALA A 74 0.26 -4.35 -8.10
CA ALA A 74 1.62 -4.01 -8.51
C ALA A 74 1.61 -2.63 -9.18
N PHE A 75 2.10 -1.60 -8.47
CA PHE A 75 1.98 -0.20 -8.91
C PHE A 75 3.29 0.38 -9.47
N LYS A 76 4.43 -0.23 -9.15
CA LYS A 76 5.73 0.22 -9.63
C LYS A 76 6.63 -0.97 -9.93
N ILE A 77 7.23 -0.94 -11.10
CA ILE A 77 8.30 -1.86 -11.50
C ILE A 77 9.58 -1.04 -11.61
N GLU A 78 10.65 -1.58 -11.05
CA GLU A 78 12.00 -1.02 -11.10
C GLU A 78 12.93 -2.12 -11.63
N ALA A 79 13.38 -1.95 -12.87
CA ALA A 79 14.32 -2.87 -13.50
C ALA A 79 15.74 -2.39 -13.19
N GLY A 80 16.53 -3.19 -12.47
CA GLY A 80 17.95 -2.92 -12.20
C GLY A 80 18.22 -1.64 -11.43
N GLY A 81 18.21 -1.71 -10.10
CA GLY A 81 18.57 -0.57 -9.24
C GLY A 81 20.08 -0.43 -9.05
N ARG A 82 20.56 0.80 -8.83
CA ARG A 82 21.98 1.11 -8.49
C ARG A 82 22.46 0.43 -7.19
N ASN A 83 21.54 0.08 -6.28
CA ASN A 83 21.83 -0.39 -4.92
C ASN A 83 21.29 -1.81 -4.62
N THR A 84 20.71 -2.50 -5.61
CA THR A 84 20.18 -3.85 -5.43
C THR A 84 20.66 -4.69 -6.60
N SER A 85 21.11 -5.91 -6.32
CA SER A 85 21.46 -6.94 -7.32
C SER A 85 20.52 -6.89 -8.53
N SER A 86 21.04 -7.16 -9.74
CA SER A 86 20.46 -7.06 -11.10
C SER A 86 19.05 -7.63 -11.36
N THR A 87 18.33 -8.03 -10.32
CA THR A 87 16.96 -8.51 -10.29
C THR A 87 15.96 -7.34 -10.32
N GLN A 88 14.90 -7.51 -11.11
CA GLN A 88 13.77 -6.59 -11.14
C GLN A 88 13.00 -6.57 -9.81
N LEU A 89 12.68 -5.38 -9.31
CA LEU A 89 11.82 -5.16 -8.14
C LEU A 89 10.40 -4.78 -8.59
N THR A 90 9.41 -5.43 -8.00
CA THR A 90 7.99 -5.11 -8.21
C THR A 90 7.38 -4.68 -6.88
N TYR A 91 7.03 -3.41 -6.77
CA TYR A 91 6.37 -2.87 -5.58
C TYR A 91 4.88 -3.19 -5.64
N VAL A 92 4.40 -3.79 -4.55
CA VAL A 92 3.03 -4.26 -4.42
C VAL A 92 2.38 -3.62 -3.21
N ARG A 93 1.16 -3.11 -3.40
CA ARG A 93 0.26 -2.73 -2.29
C ARG A 93 -0.70 -3.88 -2.00
N VAL A 94 -0.70 -4.38 -0.77
CA VAL A 94 -1.66 -5.40 -0.31
C VAL A 94 -2.93 -4.73 0.21
N TYR A 95 -4.07 -5.07 -0.35
CA TYR A 95 -5.38 -4.56 0.06
C TYR A 95 -6.10 -5.51 1.03
N GLN A 96 -6.06 -6.81 0.75
CA GLN A 96 -6.70 -7.87 1.53
C GLN A 96 -5.76 -9.06 1.68
N GLY A 97 -5.88 -9.79 2.79
CA GLY A 97 -5.10 -11.00 3.02
C GLY A 97 -3.63 -10.68 3.32
N GLY A 98 -2.75 -11.56 2.85
CA GLY A 98 -1.30 -11.37 2.92
C GLY A 98 -0.57 -12.28 1.94
N VAL A 99 0.71 -12.02 1.73
CA VAL A 99 1.59 -12.83 0.88
C VAL A 99 2.83 -13.22 1.65
N LYS A 100 3.23 -14.48 1.55
CA LYS A 100 4.44 -15.05 2.16
C LYS A 100 5.44 -15.45 1.08
N ARG A 101 6.70 -15.58 1.49
CA ARG A 101 7.74 -16.15 0.64
C ARG A 101 7.37 -17.59 0.27
N GLY A 102 7.45 -17.91 -1.01
CA GLY A 102 7.12 -19.23 -1.56
C GLY A 102 5.71 -19.32 -2.12
N ASP A 103 4.81 -18.40 -1.77
CA ASP A 103 3.44 -18.37 -2.28
C ASP A 103 3.42 -18.22 -3.80
N THR A 104 2.42 -18.81 -4.43
CA THR A 104 2.15 -18.62 -5.86
C THR A 104 0.98 -17.67 -6.01
N VAL A 105 1.25 -16.48 -6.53
CA VAL A 105 0.24 -15.47 -6.81
C VAL A 105 -0.20 -15.55 -8.26
N TYR A 106 -1.43 -15.11 -8.54
CA TYR A 106 -2.04 -15.14 -9.86
C TYR A 106 -2.33 -13.73 -10.33
N ASN A 107 -1.87 -13.38 -11.54
CA ASN A 107 -2.18 -12.10 -12.15
C ASN A 107 -3.50 -12.20 -12.93
N ILE A 108 -4.53 -11.50 -12.46
CA ILE A 108 -5.89 -11.56 -13.05
C ILE A 108 -5.90 -11.08 -14.50
N ARG A 109 -5.07 -10.11 -14.88
CA ARG A 109 -5.05 -9.54 -16.24
C ARG A 109 -4.38 -10.45 -17.27
N THR A 110 -3.33 -11.17 -16.87
CA THR A 110 -2.53 -12.00 -17.79
C THR A 110 -2.78 -13.49 -17.62
N LEU A 111 -3.51 -13.87 -16.57
CA LEU A 111 -3.78 -15.25 -16.16
C LEU A 111 -2.50 -16.05 -15.86
N LYS A 112 -1.37 -15.36 -15.66
CA LYS A 112 -0.08 -15.99 -15.36
C LYS A 112 0.08 -16.16 -13.85
N ARG A 113 0.56 -17.35 -13.46
CA ARG A 113 0.99 -17.66 -12.10
C ARG A 113 2.44 -17.24 -11.92
N THR A 114 2.78 -16.69 -10.77
CA THR A 114 4.14 -16.28 -10.43
C THR A 114 4.44 -16.67 -9.00
N ARG A 115 5.58 -17.31 -8.78
CA ARG A 115 6.04 -17.68 -7.45
C ARG A 115 6.78 -16.52 -6.80
N VAL A 116 6.43 -16.20 -5.57
CA VAL A 116 7.06 -15.14 -4.77
C VAL A 116 8.35 -15.68 -4.16
N SER A 117 9.48 -15.49 -4.85
CA SER A 117 10.78 -16.04 -4.46
C SER A 117 11.40 -15.31 -3.25
N LYS A 118 11.30 -13.98 -3.24
CA LYS A 118 11.81 -13.09 -2.20
C LYS A 118 10.81 -11.96 -1.97
N LEU A 119 10.61 -11.60 -0.70
CA LEU A 119 9.97 -10.36 -0.29
C LEU A 119 11.06 -9.46 0.28
N VAL A 120 11.00 -8.18 -0.06
CA VAL A 120 11.97 -7.18 0.38
C VAL A 120 11.20 -5.94 0.83
N ARG A 121 11.62 -5.39 1.96
CA ARG A 121 11.20 -4.10 2.50
C ARG A 121 12.34 -3.10 2.31
N MET A 122 12.04 -2.02 1.60
CA MET A 122 12.99 -0.93 1.43
C MET A 122 12.96 -0.02 2.65
N HIS A 123 14.12 0.17 3.29
CA HIS A 123 14.35 1.13 4.36
C HIS A 123 15.16 2.33 3.83
N SER A 124 15.29 3.39 4.64
CA SER A 124 16.00 4.62 4.25
C SER A 124 17.47 4.41 3.91
N ASN A 125 18.12 3.39 4.50
CA ASN A 125 19.55 3.10 4.33
C ASN A 125 19.86 1.66 3.90
N LYS A 126 18.87 0.76 3.89
CA LYS A 126 19.07 -0.67 3.58
C LYS A 126 17.83 -1.31 2.98
N ALA A 127 18.00 -2.46 2.33
CA ALA A 127 16.93 -3.31 1.85
C ALA A 127 16.97 -4.63 2.64
N GLU A 128 15.86 -5.02 3.27
CA GLU A 128 15.73 -6.26 4.07
C GLU A 128 14.63 -7.18 3.55
#